data_AF-A0A7W1AGK2-F1
#
_entry.id   AF-A0A7W1AGK2-F1
#
_cell.length_a   1.000
_cell.length_b   1.000
_cell.length_c   1.000
_cell.angle_alpha   90.00
_cell.angle_beta   90.00
_cell.angle_gamma   90.00
#
_symmetry.space_group_name_H-M   'P 1'
#
loop_
_entity.id
_entity.type
_entity.pdbx_description
1 polymer ?
#
loop_
_entity_poly.entity_id
_entity_poly.type
_entity_poly.pdbx_seq_one_letter_code
_entity_poly.pdbx_strand_id
1 'polypeptide(L)'
;MDLLLGTQMIAKGLDFPNVTLVGAVDADTSLYLPDFRAAERTFQLLAQVAGRAGRGPKGGRVLVQTRHPAHHALVWAAKHDTEGFLREERALRESPPYPPATALVNLLVSGTADQAVGRRA
;
A
#
# COMPACT_ATOMS: atom_id res chain seq x y z
N MET A 1 16.29 -1.43 -22.40
CA MET A 1 15.75 -2.13 -21.23
C MET A 1 14.27 -1.85 -21.26
N ASP A 2 13.49 -2.85 -21.64
CA ASP A 2 12.15 -2.61 -22.17
C ASP A 2 11.04 -3.04 -21.21
N LEU A 3 11.41 -3.80 -20.17
CA LEU A 3 10.53 -4.19 -19.07
C LEU A 3 11.35 -4.37 -17.78
N LEU A 4 10.87 -3.78 -16.68
CA LEU A 4 11.38 -3.98 -15.33
C LEU A 4 10.31 -4.70 -14.50
N LEU A 5 10.64 -5.85 -13.94
CA LEU A 5 9.79 -6.57 -13.00
C LEU A 5 10.40 -6.45 -11.61
N GLY A 6 9.60 -5.99 -10.65
CA GLY A 6 10.04 -5.76 -9.29
C GLY A 6 8.93 -5.93 -8.28
N THR A 7 9.27 -6.42 -7.10
CA THR A 7 8.42 -6.26 -5.92
C THR A 7 8.51 -4.82 -5.42
N GLN A 8 7.79 -4.50 -4.34
CA GLN A 8 7.69 -3.16 -3.73
C GLN A 8 9.01 -2.35 -3.61
N MET A 9 10.18 -2.99 -3.67
CA MET A 9 11.50 -2.40 -3.48
C MET A 9 12.14 -1.72 -4.70
N ILE A 10 11.78 -2.03 -5.96
CA ILE A 10 12.53 -1.50 -7.12
C ILE A 10 12.32 0.02 -7.32
N ALA A 11 11.34 0.63 -6.65
CA ALA A 11 11.00 2.05 -6.78
C ALA A 11 11.68 3.01 -5.76
N LYS A 12 12.54 2.51 -4.87
CA LYS A 12 13.29 3.35 -3.90
C LYS A 12 14.72 3.60 -4.40
N GLY A 13 14.99 4.83 -4.85
CA GLY A 13 16.36 5.31 -5.13
C GLY A 13 16.87 5.10 -6.56
N LEU A 14 16.19 4.33 -7.39
CA LEU A 14 16.46 4.26 -8.83
C LEU A 14 15.55 5.21 -9.59
N ASP A 15 16.14 6.20 -10.26
CA ASP A 15 15.42 7.07 -11.18
C ASP A 15 15.52 6.50 -12.60
N PHE A 16 14.39 6.23 -13.23
CA PHE A 16 14.34 5.67 -14.57
C PHE A 16 13.71 6.69 -15.52
N PRO A 17 14.51 7.61 -16.10
CA PRO A 17 14.00 8.74 -16.88
C PRO A 17 13.24 8.34 -18.15
N ASN A 18 13.36 7.09 -18.59
CA ASN A 18 12.67 6.55 -19.77
C ASN A 18 11.44 5.70 -19.44
N VAL A 19 11.05 5.56 -18.16
CA VAL A 19 9.85 4.81 -17.77
C VAL A 19 8.62 5.69 -17.93
N THR A 20 7.85 5.41 -18.98
CA THR A 20 6.59 6.11 -19.32
C THR A 20 5.34 5.31 -18.94
N LEU A 21 5.50 4.06 -18.50
CA LEU A 21 4.42 3.18 -18.09
C LEU A 21 4.83 2.40 -16.84
N VAL A 22 3.96 2.40 -15.83
CA VAL A 22 4.08 1.48 -14.69
C VAL A 22 2.79 0.69 -14.53
N GLY A 23 2.92 -0.62 -14.34
CA GLY A 23 1.82 -1.52 -14.01
C GLY A 23 1.92 -1.99 -12.56
N ALA A 24 0.90 -1.70 -11.75
CA ALA A 24 0.67 -2.35 -10.47
C ALA A 24 -0.22 -3.58 -10.71
N VAL A 25 0.39 -4.76 -10.68
CA VAL A 25 -0.30 -6.03 -10.90
C VAL A 25 -0.85 -6.53 -9.57
N ASP A 26 -2.12 -6.95 -9.57
CA ASP A 26 -2.82 -7.56 -8.44
C ASP A 26 -2.76 -6.74 -7.14
N ALA A 27 -3.24 -5.50 -7.19
CA ALA A 27 -3.32 -4.61 -6.03
C ALA A 27 -4.23 -5.17 -4.91
N ASP A 28 -5.07 -6.15 -5.22
CA ASP A 28 -5.91 -6.86 -4.26
C ASP A 28 -5.06 -7.57 -3.19
N THR A 29 -3.90 -8.11 -3.56
CA THR A 29 -3.01 -8.82 -2.62
C THR A 29 -2.57 -7.91 -1.47
N SER A 30 -2.30 -6.63 -1.73
CA SER A 30 -1.94 -5.70 -0.67
C SER A 30 -3.14 -5.14 0.09
N LEU A 31 -4.31 -5.01 -0.56
CA LEU A 31 -5.54 -4.53 0.05
C LEU A 31 -6.15 -5.51 1.05
N TYR A 32 -6.05 -6.82 0.79
CA TYR A 32 -6.69 -7.86 1.59
C TYR A 32 -5.75 -8.57 2.58
N LEU A 33 -4.57 -7.98 2.84
CA LEU A 33 -3.77 -8.41 3.98
C LEU A 33 -4.57 -8.17 5.28
N PRO A 34 -4.53 -9.11 6.25
CA PRO A 34 -5.17 -8.94 7.55
C PRO A 34 -4.37 -7.97 8.44
N ASP A 35 -4.14 -6.76 7.93
CA ASP A 35 -3.45 -5.64 8.57
C ASP A 35 -4.33 -4.41 8.37
N PHE A 36 -4.69 -3.72 9.46
CA PHE A 36 -5.52 -2.51 9.40
C PHE A 36 -4.87 -1.38 8.57
N ARG A 37 -3.57 -1.47 8.26
CA ARG A 37 -2.83 -0.53 7.42
C ARG A 37 -2.76 -0.94 5.94
N ALA A 38 -3.43 -2.02 5.53
CA ALA A 38 -3.39 -2.54 4.17
C ALA A 38 -3.79 -1.49 3.11
N ALA A 39 -4.90 -0.76 3.36
CA ALA A 39 -5.38 0.30 2.49
C ALA A 39 -4.36 1.46 2.37
N GLU A 40 -3.82 1.93 3.51
CA GLU A 40 -2.80 2.97 3.57
C GLU A 40 -1.52 2.59 2.82
N ARG A 41 -1.01 1.38 3.03
CA ARG A 41 0.19 0.91 2.31
C ARG A 41 -0.05 0.85 0.81
N THR A 42 -1.23 0.37 0.39
CA THR A 42 -1.59 0.31 -1.02
C THR A 42 -1.65 1.70 -1.63
N PHE A 43 -2.29 2.66 -0.96
CA PHE A 43 -2.34 4.05 -1.39
C PHE A 43 -0.92 4.63 -1.54
N GLN A 44 -0.06 4.47 -0.53
CA GLN A 44 1.32 4.98 -0.54
C GLN A 44 2.14 4.41 -1.70
N LEU A 45 2.04 3.11 -1.96
CA LEU A 45 2.74 2.45 -3.07
C LEU A 45 2.30 3.01 -4.41
N LEU A 46 0.99 3.12 -4.64
CA LEU A 46 0.45 3.65 -5.89
C LEU A 46 0.80 5.12 -6.10
N ALA A 47 0.68 5.94 -5.05
CA ALA A 47 1.06 7.36 -5.09
C ALA A 47 2.56 7.54 -5.38
N GLN A 48 3.43 6.73 -4.76
CA GLN A 48 4.87 6.75 -5.01
C GLN A 48 5.19 6.35 -6.46
N VAL A 49 4.60 5.27 -6.95
CA VAL A 49 4.80 4.76 -8.30
C VAL A 49 4.35 5.77 -9.35
N ALA A 50 3.17 6.38 -9.15
CA ALA A 50 2.66 7.40 -10.03
C ALA A 50 3.51 8.68 -10.04
N GLY A 51 4.04 9.07 -8.87
CA GLY A 51 5.01 10.17 -8.76
C GLY A 51 6.37 9.91 -9.42
N ARG A 52 6.72 8.66 -9.73
CA ARG A 52 7.94 8.28 -10.47
C ARG A 52 7.71 8.29 -11.98
N ALA A 53 6.60 7.75 -12.45
CA ALA A 53 6.26 7.72 -13.87
C ALA A 53 6.02 9.13 -14.44
N GLY A 54 5.48 10.06 -13.64
CA GLY A 54 5.04 11.38 -14.11
C GLY A 54 6.10 12.49 -14.19
N ARG A 55 7.35 12.27 -13.77
CA ARG A 55 8.36 13.35 -13.66
C ARG A 55 9.02 13.76 -14.99
N GLY A 56 8.92 12.93 -16.02
CA GLY A 56 9.51 13.22 -17.33
C GLY A 56 8.62 14.11 -18.22
N PRO A 57 9.20 14.86 -19.18
CA PRO A 57 8.44 15.69 -20.14
C PRO A 57 7.52 14.87 -21.06
N LYS A 58 7.73 13.55 -21.15
CA LYS A 58 6.90 12.62 -21.91
C LYS A 58 5.63 12.17 -21.16
N GLY A 59 5.48 12.58 -19.89
CA GLY A 59 4.43 12.08 -19.01
C GLY A 59 4.60 10.59 -18.68
N GLY A 60 3.75 10.10 -17.79
CA GLY A 60 3.72 8.70 -17.39
C GLY A 60 2.30 8.20 -17.23
N ARG A 61 2.08 6.93 -17.54
CA ARG A 61 0.82 6.22 -17.31
C ARG A 61 1.01 5.21 -16.19
N VAL A 62 0.02 5.11 -15.31
CA VAL A 62 -0.05 4.04 -14.31
C VAL A 62 -1.29 3.20 -14.60
N LEU A 63 -1.09 1.89 -14.72
CA LEU A 63 -2.16 0.91 -14.83
C LEU A 63 -2.21 0.10 -13.54
N VAL A 64 -3.39 -0.02 -12.95
CA VAL A 64 -3.61 -0.80 -11.73
C VAL A 64 -4.57 -1.93 -12.06
N GLN A 65 -4.16 -3.16 -11.80
CA GLN A 65 -5.02 -4.33 -11.88
C GLN A 65 -5.59 -4.63 -10.50
N THR A 66 -6.92 -4.66 -10.40
CA THR A 66 -7.67 -4.96 -9.17
C THR A 66 -9.03 -5.53 -9.54
N ARG A 67 -9.60 -6.34 -8.65
CA ARG A 67 -11.01 -6.78 -8.72
C ARG A 67 -11.97 -5.78 -8.06
N HIS A 68 -11.44 -4.82 -7.28
CA HIS A 68 -12.20 -3.85 -6.51
C HIS A 68 -11.82 -2.41 -6.87
N PRO A 69 -12.07 -1.95 -8.12
CA PRO A 69 -11.66 -0.62 -8.59
C PRO A 69 -12.32 0.54 -7.81
N ALA A 70 -13.42 0.28 -7.12
CA ALA A 70 -14.12 1.27 -6.29
C ALA A 70 -13.53 1.41 -4.87
N HIS A 71 -12.52 0.62 -4.50
CA HIS A 71 -11.89 0.70 -3.18
C HIS A 71 -11.29 2.10 -2.96
N HIS A 72 -11.57 2.73 -1.82
CA HIS A 72 -11.22 4.14 -1.55
C HIS A 72 -9.73 4.43 -1.75
N ALA A 73 -8.85 3.55 -1.26
CA ALA A 73 -7.41 3.63 -1.46
C ALA A 73 -7.00 3.79 -2.94
N LEU A 74 -7.69 3.10 -3.86
CA LEU A 74 -7.41 3.17 -5.30
C LEU A 74 -7.97 4.45 -5.91
N VAL A 75 -9.20 4.81 -5.53
CA VAL A 75 -9.89 6.02 -6.03
C VAL A 75 -9.11 7.28 -5.66
N TRP A 76 -8.65 7.40 -4.41
CA TRP A 76 -7.86 8.54 -3.97
C TRP A 76 -6.43 8.52 -4.52
N ALA A 77 -5.81 7.33 -4.66
CA ALA A 77 -4.51 7.20 -5.29
C ALA A 77 -4.53 7.65 -6.75
N ALA A 78 -5.56 7.28 -7.52
CA ALA A 78 -5.72 7.70 -8.91
C ALA A 78 -5.86 9.21 -9.08
N LYS A 79 -6.42 9.90 -8.06
CA LYS A 79 -6.55 11.36 -8.02
C LYS A 79 -5.33 12.08 -7.45
N HIS A 80 -4.35 11.33 -6.94
CA HIS A 80 -3.23 11.88 -6.16
C HIS A 80 -3.70 12.73 -4.95
N ASP A 81 -4.85 12.41 -4.38
CA ASP A 81 -5.46 13.19 -3.29
C ASP A 81 -5.23 12.50 -1.94
N THR A 82 -4.12 12.88 -1.31
CA THR A 82 -3.72 12.39 0.02
C THR A 82 -4.67 12.85 1.12
N GLU A 83 -5.20 14.07 1.03
CA GLU A 83 -6.08 14.62 2.06
C GLU A 83 -7.45 13.92 2.03
N GLY A 84 -7.99 13.67 0.84
CA GLY A 84 -9.18 12.86 0.63
C GLY A 84 -9.04 11.45 1.19
N PHE A 85 -7.91 10.79 0.90
CA PHE A 85 -7.58 9.48 1.46
C PHE A 85 -7.55 9.52 2.99
N LEU A 86 -6.80 10.45 3.60
CA LEU A 86 -6.63 10.52 5.05
C LEU A 86 -7.94 10.79 5.79
N ARG A 87 -8.84 11.60 5.21
CA ARG A 87 -10.16 11.89 5.78
C ARG A 87 -11.02 10.64 5.85
N GLU A 88 -11.10 9.89 4.77
CA GLU A 88 -11.89 8.65 4.71
C GLU A 88 -11.27 7.53 5.55
N GLU A 89 -9.95 7.34 5.45
CA GLU A 89 -9.21 6.34 6.24
C GLU A 89 -9.35 6.59 7.75
N ARG A 90 -9.32 7.86 8.19
CA ARG A 90 -9.51 8.21 9.60
C ARG A 90 -10.88 7.79 10.11
N ALA A 91 -11.95 8.10 9.35
CA ALA A 91 -13.31 7.74 9.73
C ALA A 91 -13.48 6.21 9.86
N LEU A 92 -12.85 5.44 8.96
CA LEU A 92 -12.85 3.97 9.02
C LEU A 92 -12.11 3.41 10.24
N ARG A 93 -11.19 4.18 10.84
CA ARG A 93 -10.40 3.79 12.02
C ARG A 93 -10.97 4.29 13.34
N GLU A 94 -12.13 4.95 13.33
CA GLU A 94 -12.82 5.38 14.56
C GLU A 94 -13.62 4.22 15.19
N SER A 95 -14.17 3.32 14.37
CA SER A 95 -14.97 2.19 14.83
C SER A 95 -14.82 0.98 13.89
N PRO A 96 -14.03 -0.05 14.27
CA PRO A 96 -13.29 -0.17 15.52
C PRO A 96 -12.11 0.82 15.61
N PRO A 97 -11.71 1.22 16.84
CA PRO A 97 -10.62 2.16 17.03
C PRO A 97 -9.28 1.52 16.64
N TYR A 98 -8.61 2.12 15.65
CA TYR A 98 -7.26 1.77 15.23
C TYR A 98 -6.34 3.00 15.30
N PRO A 99 -5.00 2.82 15.36
CA PRO A 99 -4.06 3.93 15.29
C PRO A 99 -4.34 4.85 14.08
N PRO A 100 -4.32 6.18 14.25
CA PRO A 100 -3.69 6.92 15.35
C PRO A 100 -4.61 7.23 16.55
N ALA A 101 -5.90 6.89 16.52
CA ALA A 101 -6.84 7.24 17.60
C ALA A 101 -6.60 6.45 18.90
N THR A 102 -5.94 5.29 18.79
CA THR A 102 -5.55 4.45 19.92
C THR A 102 -4.11 3.94 19.75
N ALA A 103 -3.51 3.48 20.84
CA ALA A 103 -2.24 2.78 20.81
C ALA A 103 -2.47 1.26 20.80
N LEU A 104 -1.69 0.55 19.98
CA LEU A 104 -1.68 -0.91 19.97
C LEU A 104 -0.31 -1.41 20.39
N VAL A 105 -0.28 -2.49 21.17
CA VAL A 105 0.93 -3.22 21.55
C VAL A 105 0.79 -4.65 21.05
N ASN A 106 1.82 -5.16 20.39
CA ASN A 106 1.88 -6.55 19.93
C ASN A 106 2.94 -7.30 20.76
N LEU A 107 2.51 -8.29 21.54
CA LEU A 107 3.39 -9.17 22.31
C LEU A 107 3.55 -10.49 21.55
N LEU A 108 4.72 -10.69 20.95
CA LEU A 108 5.06 -11.91 20.23
C LEU A 108 5.88 -12.83 21.14
N VAL A 109 5.35 -14.02 21.41
CA VAL A 109 6.08 -15.10 22.10
C VAL A 109 6.38 -16.18 21.07
N SER A 110 7.64 -16.57 20.93
CA SER A 110 8.08 -17.62 20.02
C SER A 110 8.93 -18.66 20.75
N GLY A 111 8.90 -19.90 20.27
CA GLY A 111 9.62 -21.02 20.85
C GLY A 111 9.63 -22.20 19.87
N THR A 112 10.58 -23.11 20.03
CA THR A 112 10.73 -24.29 19.15
C THR A 112 9.81 -25.44 19.52
N ALA A 113 9.21 -25.40 20.71
CA ALA A 113 8.25 -26.38 21.20
C ALA A 113 6.88 -25.72 21.39
N ASP A 114 5.90 -26.11 20.57
CA ASP A 114 4.57 -25.51 20.49
C ASP A 114 3.84 -25.48 21.85
N GLN A 115 4.00 -26.54 22.65
CA GLN A 115 3.38 -26.64 23.98
C GLN A 115 3.92 -25.64 25.02
N ALA A 116 5.14 -25.12 24.84
CA ALA A 116 5.73 -24.14 25.76
C ALA A 116 5.21 -22.71 25.51
N VAL A 117 4.74 -22.44 24.28
CA VAL A 117 4.33 -21.10 23.83
C VAL A 117 2.86 -20.82 24.13
N GLY A 118 1.99 -21.85 24.14
CA GLY A 118 0.54 -21.68 24.23
C GLY A 118 -0.08 -21.53 25.64
N ARG A 119 0.68 -21.57 26.74
CA ARG A 119 0.12 -21.64 28.12
C ARG A 119 0.27 -20.39 29.00
N ARG A 120 0.78 -19.27 28.49
CA ARG A 120 1.11 -18.08 29.32
C ARG A 120 0.67 -16.72 28.75
N ALA A 121 -0.37 -16.70 27.92
CA ALA A 121 -1.07 -15.47 27.55
C ALA A 121 -2.39 -15.37 28.31
#